data_AF-A0A1E4YGT7-F1
#
_entry.id   AF-A0A1E4YGT7-F1
#
_cell.length_a   1.000
_cell.length_b   1.000
_cell.length_c   1.000
_cell.angle_alpha   90.00
_cell.angle_beta   90.00
_cell.angle_gamma   90.00
#
_symmetry.space_group_name_H-M   'P 1'
#
loop_
_entity.id
_entity.type
_entity.pdbx_description
1 polymer ?
#
loop_
_entity_poly.entity_id
_entity_poly.type
_entity_poly.pdbx_seq_one_letter_code
_entity_poly.pdbx_strand_id
1 'polypeptide(L)'
;MESNGVVLDQKPNRTALTKDDTPDAADEFLKVSNMTPAERIRYFFLKDRELNEDKLAAMSDKDREAIEQQIKDLILQQLGLENEDGKPDDAPAPAPEGDPVPLDATP
;
A
#
# COMPACT_ATOMS: atom_id res chain seq x y z
N MET A 1 21.83 41.77 -23.31
CA MET A 1 21.17 41.05 -22.20
C MET A 1 21.13 39.59 -22.59
N GLU A 2 22.20 38.87 -22.28
CA GLU A 2 22.35 37.46 -22.64
C GLU A 2 21.63 36.62 -21.58
N SER A 3 20.58 35.94 -21.99
CA SER A 3 19.84 34.99 -21.18
C SER A 3 20.71 33.75 -20.99
N ASN A 4 21.33 33.59 -19.82
CA ASN A 4 21.92 32.32 -19.41
C ASN A 4 20.78 31.31 -19.17
N GLY A 5 20.42 30.58 -20.23
CA GLY A 5 19.59 29.39 -20.13
C GLY A 5 20.33 28.34 -19.32
N VAL A 6 19.85 28.04 -18.12
CA VAL A 6 20.26 26.84 -17.38
C VAL A 6 19.77 25.65 -18.20
N VAL A 7 20.67 25.05 -18.96
CA VAL A 7 20.44 23.74 -19.57
C VAL A 7 20.57 22.74 -18.43
N LEU A 8 19.44 22.36 -17.84
CA LEU A 8 19.35 21.16 -17.01
C LEU A 8 19.51 19.95 -17.96
N ASP A 9 20.77 19.63 -18.31
CA ASP A 9 21.15 18.30 -18.80
C ASP A 9 21.07 17.32 -17.62
N GLN A 10 19.86 17.15 -17.07
CA GLN A 10 19.57 16.12 -16.10
C GLN A 10 19.39 14.82 -16.89
N LYS A 11 20.51 14.28 -17.39
CA LYS A 11 20.60 12.85 -17.65
C LYS A 11 20.11 12.16 -16.38
N PRO A 12 19.19 11.18 -16.44
CA PRO A 12 18.83 10.42 -15.26
C PRO A 12 20.10 9.68 -14.84
N ASN A 13 20.83 10.28 -13.91
CA ASN A 13 21.83 9.60 -13.14
C ASN A 13 21.02 8.68 -12.22
N ARG A 14 20.53 7.56 -12.80
CA ARG A 14 20.31 6.34 -12.03
C ARG A 14 21.71 5.98 -11.55
N THR A 15 22.17 6.67 -10.51
CA THR A 15 23.21 6.17 -9.64
C THR A 15 22.81 4.73 -9.41
N ALA A 16 23.59 3.80 -9.92
CA ALA A 16 23.42 2.40 -9.63
C ALA A 16 23.58 2.30 -8.11
N LEU A 17 22.45 2.42 -7.42
CA LEU A 17 22.31 2.19 -6.00
C LEU A 17 22.93 0.82 -5.81
N THR A 18 23.95 0.80 -4.97
CA THR A 18 24.60 -0.41 -4.51
C THR A 18 23.53 -1.43 -4.15
N LYS A 19 23.77 -2.69 -4.51
CA LYS A 19 22.97 -3.84 -4.07
C LYS A 19 23.07 -3.97 -2.56
N ASP A 20 22.46 -3.04 -1.84
CA ASP A 20 22.09 -3.22 -0.46
C ASP A 20 20.72 -3.91 -0.50
N ASP A 21 20.55 -4.96 0.31
CA ASP A 21 19.39 -5.88 0.36
C ASP A 21 18.04 -5.20 0.70
N THR A 22 17.98 -3.88 0.73
CA THR A 22 16.77 -3.10 0.98
C THR A 22 16.03 -2.85 -0.34
N PRO A 23 14.75 -3.24 -0.46
CA PRO A 23 13.96 -2.97 -1.67
C PRO A 23 13.88 -1.47 -1.94
N ASP A 24 13.97 -1.07 -3.21
CA ASP A 24 13.86 0.33 -3.61
C ASP A 24 12.48 0.89 -3.23
N ALA A 25 12.40 2.19 -2.95
CA ALA A 25 11.15 2.85 -2.61
C ALA A 25 10.09 2.69 -3.72
N ALA A 26 10.53 2.63 -4.98
CA ALA A 26 9.66 2.34 -6.12
C ALA A 26 9.07 0.92 -6.06
N ASP A 27 9.87 -0.08 -5.68
CA ASP A 27 9.41 -1.46 -5.55
C ASP A 27 8.43 -1.63 -4.39
N GLU A 28 8.71 -0.99 -3.23
CA GLU A 28 7.79 -1.00 -2.09
C GLU A 28 6.47 -0.30 -2.42
N PHE A 29 6.50 0.80 -3.19
CA PHE A 29 5.29 1.47 -3.65
C PHE A 29 4.46 0.56 -4.56
N LEU A 30 5.08 -0.04 -5.58
CA LEU A 30 4.40 -0.95 -6.52
C LEU A 30 3.82 -2.18 -5.79
N LYS A 31 4.54 -2.71 -4.81
CA LYS A 31 4.06 -3.79 -3.96
C LYS A 31 2.78 -3.38 -3.21
N VAL A 32 2.79 -2.23 -2.53
CA VAL A 32 1.65 -1.74 -1.75
C VAL A 32 0.47 -1.31 -2.63
N SER A 33 0.72 -0.83 -3.85
CA SER A 33 -0.34 -0.45 -4.79
C SER A 33 -1.16 -1.65 -5.27
N ASN A 34 -0.55 -2.84 -5.31
CA ASN A 34 -1.20 -4.08 -5.72
C ASN A 34 -1.96 -4.79 -4.58
N MET A 35 -1.81 -4.35 -3.33
CA MET A 35 -2.54 -4.89 -2.19
C MET A 35 -3.96 -4.35 -2.11
N THR A 36 -4.91 -5.19 -1.70
CA THR A 36 -6.24 -4.73 -1.27
C THR A 36 -6.13 -3.80 -0.04
N PRO A 37 -7.17 -3.00 0.27
CA PRO A 37 -7.17 -2.15 1.46
C PRO A 37 -6.90 -2.93 2.76
N ALA A 38 -7.50 -4.11 2.92
CA ALA A 38 -7.31 -4.97 4.08
C ALA A 38 -5.87 -5.51 4.18
N GLU A 39 -5.31 -5.99 3.07
CA GLU A 39 -3.92 -6.47 3.02
C GLU A 39 -2.92 -5.35 3.31
N ARG A 40 -3.18 -4.13 2.81
CA ARG A 40 -2.35 -2.96 3.08
C ARG A 40 -2.35 -2.60 4.58
N ILE A 41 -3.51 -2.61 5.22
CA ILE A 41 -3.64 -2.36 6.66
C ILE A 41 -2.85 -3.42 7.45
N ARG A 42 -3.03 -4.71 7.13
CA ARG A 42 -2.26 -5.81 7.73
C ARG A 42 -0.76 -5.61 7.55
N TYR A 43 -0.31 -5.28 6.34
CA TYR A 43 1.10 -5.06 6.01
C TYR A 43 1.73 -3.97 6.88
N PHE A 44 1.12 -2.78 6.93
CA PHE A 44 1.65 -1.68 7.74
C PHE A 44 1.55 -1.96 9.24
N PHE A 45 0.48 -2.58 9.71
CA PHE A 45 0.34 -2.95 11.12
C PHE A 45 1.49 -3.83 11.61
N LEU A 46 1.88 -4.84 10.80
CA LEU A 46 3.00 -5.72 11.11
C LEU A 46 4.33 -4.98 10.98
N LYS A 47 4.53 -4.22 9.92
CA LYS A 47 5.77 -3.47 9.65
C LYS A 47 6.09 -2.46 10.76
N ASP A 48 5.09 -1.75 11.30
CA ASP A 48 5.24 -0.80 12.40
C ASP A 48 5.69 -1.47 13.72
N ARG A 49 5.52 -2.79 13.83
CA ARG A 49 5.95 -3.62 14.96
C ARG A 49 7.22 -4.43 14.65
N GLU A 50 7.90 -4.11 13.54
CA GLU A 50 9.07 -4.85 13.06
C GLU A 50 8.78 -6.34 12.78
N LEU A 51 7.51 -6.68 12.54
CA LEU A 51 7.02 -8.01 12.18
C LEU A 51 6.83 -8.13 10.67
N ASN A 52 6.78 -9.38 10.21
CA ASN A 52 6.32 -9.77 8.87
C ASN A 52 5.51 -11.08 9.00
N GLU A 53 4.97 -11.58 7.90
CA GLU A 53 4.13 -12.79 7.93
C GLU A 53 4.88 -14.02 8.46
N ASP A 54 6.16 -14.19 8.13
CA ASP A 54 6.97 -15.31 8.62
C ASP A 54 7.20 -15.22 10.13
N LYS A 55 7.54 -14.03 10.64
CA LYS A 55 7.73 -13.77 12.07
C LYS A 55 6.43 -13.97 12.84
N LEU A 56 5.29 -13.54 12.29
CA LEU A 56 3.97 -13.75 12.87
C LEU A 56 3.63 -15.25 12.94
N ALA A 57 3.89 -15.99 11.86
CA ALA A 57 3.65 -17.43 11.80
C ALA A 57 4.53 -18.22 12.78
N ALA A 58 5.74 -17.73 13.06
CA ALA A 58 6.68 -18.33 14.01
C ALA A 58 6.34 -18.05 15.49
N MET A 59 5.35 -17.21 15.80
CA MET A 59 4.92 -16.93 17.17
C MET A 59 4.16 -18.10 17.79
N SER A 60 3.99 -18.05 19.12
CA SER A 60 3.07 -18.97 19.82
C SER A 60 1.64 -18.73 19.36
N ASP A 61 0.79 -19.76 19.37
CA ASP A 61 -0.60 -19.63 18.91
C ASP A 61 -1.36 -18.51 19.64
N LYS A 62 -1.14 -18.39 20.96
CA LYS A 62 -1.77 -17.34 21.78
C LYS A 62 -1.33 -15.94 21.35
N ASP A 63 -0.03 -15.74 21.11
CA ASP A 63 0.49 -14.42 20.74
C ASP A 63 0.10 -14.07 19.30
N ARG A 64 0.09 -15.06 18.40
CA ARG A 64 -0.38 -14.91 17.02
C ARG A 64 -1.85 -14.52 16.99
N GLU A 65 -2.71 -15.22 17.72
CA GLU A 65 -4.15 -14.93 17.81
C GLU A 65 -4.39 -13.51 18.34
N ALA A 66 -3.66 -13.07 19.37
CA ALA A 66 -3.81 -11.72 19.91
C ALA A 66 -3.48 -10.63 18.88
N ILE A 67 -2.45 -10.85 18.05
CA ILE A 67 -2.10 -9.94 16.96
C ILE A 67 -3.13 -10.00 15.83
N GLU A 68 -3.59 -11.19 15.45
CA GLU A 68 -4.60 -11.36 14.40
C GLU A 68 -5.93 -10.69 14.76
N GLN A 69 -6.35 -10.74 16.04
CA GLN A 69 -7.53 -9.99 16.49
C GLN A 69 -7.33 -8.48 16.36
N GLN A 70 -6.18 -7.94 16.76
CA GLN A 70 -5.89 -6.50 16.59
C GLN A 70 -5.90 -6.08 15.12
N ILE A 71 -5.40 -6.93 14.23
CA ILE A 71 -5.42 -6.68 12.78
C ILE A 71 -6.87 -6.68 12.27
N LYS A 72 -7.69 -7.65 12.70
CA LYS A 72 -9.11 -7.73 12.32
C LYS A 72 -9.87 -6.48 12.77
N ASP A 73 -9.73 -6.09 14.03
CA ASP A 73 -10.42 -4.92 14.60
C ASP A 73 -10.01 -3.65 13.86
N LEU A 74 -8.71 -3.47 13.60
CA LEU A 74 -8.22 -2.32 12.82
C LEU A 74 -8.77 -2.31 11.39
N ILE A 75 -8.85 -3.46 10.72
CA ILE A 75 -9.43 -3.55 9.38
C ILE A 75 -10.91 -3.14 9.41
N LEU A 76 -11.68 -3.63 10.38
CA LEU A 76 -13.09 -3.26 10.51
C LEU A 76 -13.24 -1.76 10.75
N GLN A 77 -12.44 -1.19 11.66
CA GLN A 77 -12.44 0.23 11.98
C GLN A 77 -12.11 1.09 10.74
N GLN A 78 -11.01 0.77 10.06
CA GLN A 78 -10.54 1.60 8.96
C GLN A 78 -11.38 1.47 7.69
N LEU A 79 -12.17 0.40 7.58
CA LEU A 79 -13.14 0.21 6.49
C LEU A 79 -14.57 0.61 6.89
N GLY A 80 -14.80 1.08 8.12
CA GLY A 80 -16.13 1.47 8.60
C GLY A 80 -17.12 0.31 8.76
N LEU A 81 -16.61 -0.90 9.01
CA LEU A 81 -17.37 -2.15 9.12
C LEU A 81 -17.63 -2.58 10.58
N GLU A 82 -17.46 -1.66 11.53
CA GLU A 82 -17.51 -1.91 12.98
C GLU A 82 -18.92 -2.21 13.51
N ASN A 83 -19.95 -1.90 12.70
CA ASN A 83 -21.34 -2.08 13.07
C ASN A 83 -21.81 -3.49 12.70
N GLU A 84 -21.75 -4.42 13.66
CA GLU A 84 -22.36 -5.76 13.58
C GLU A 84 -23.90 -5.76 13.66
N ASP A 85 -24.57 -4.64 13.33
CA ASP A 85 -26.02 -4.57 13.16
C ASP A 85 -26.46 -4.60 11.68
N GLY A 86 -25.61 -5.11 10.76
CA GLY A 86 -26.03 -5.56 9.43
C GLY A 86 -26.82 -4.56 8.57
N LYS A 87 -26.84 -3.27 8.92
CA LYS A 87 -27.55 -2.24 8.19
C LYS A 87 -26.53 -1.38 7.47
N PRO A 88 -26.52 -1.37 6.13
CA PRO A 88 -25.68 -0.46 5.38
C PRO A 88 -26.24 0.95 5.57
N ASP A 89 -25.75 1.67 6.56
CA ASP A 89 -25.87 3.12 6.58
C ASP A 89 -24.81 3.66 5.60
N ASP A 90 -25.20 3.67 4.33
CA ASP A 90 -24.58 4.49 3.29
C ASP A 90 -23.16 4.12 2.84
N ALA A 91 -22.84 2.82 2.72
CA ALA A 91 -21.71 2.41 1.90
C ALA A 91 -21.97 2.86 0.45
N PRO A 92 -21.14 3.76 -0.14
CA PRO A 92 -21.29 4.12 -1.54
C PRO A 92 -21.20 2.85 -2.34
N ALA A 93 -22.18 2.62 -3.23
CA ALA A 93 -22.10 1.55 -4.20
C ALA A 93 -20.71 1.59 -4.86
N PRO A 94 -20.03 0.44 -5.07
CA PRO A 94 -18.78 0.43 -5.80
C PRO A 94 -19.02 1.23 -7.08
N ALA A 95 -18.21 2.29 -7.28
CA ALA A 95 -18.30 3.09 -8.49
C ALA A 95 -18.27 2.09 -9.66
N PRO A 96 -19.18 2.23 -10.65
CA PRO A 96 -19.13 1.37 -11.83
C PRO A 96 -17.69 1.41 -12.32
N GLU A 97 -17.08 0.23 -12.43
CA GLU A 97 -15.73 0.07 -12.97
C GLU A 97 -15.70 0.91 -14.24
N GLY A 98 -14.99 2.04 -14.18
CA GLY A 98 -14.98 2.99 -15.28
C GLY A 98 -14.51 2.23 -16.50
N ASP A 99 -15.29 2.29 -17.57
CA ASP A 99 -14.94 1.67 -18.85
C ASP A 99 -13.45 1.93 -19.13
N PRO A 100 -12.69 0.91 -19.57
CA PRO A 100 -11.26 1.08 -19.81
C PRO A 100 -11.07 2.27 -20.73
N VAL A 101 -10.38 3.30 -20.21
CA VAL A 101 -10.08 4.52 -20.96
C VAL A 101 -9.36 4.07 -22.24
N PRO A 102 -9.91 4.32 -23.45
CA PRO A 102 -9.22 3.92 -24.67
C PRO A 102 -7.89 4.66 -24.75
N LEU A 103 -6.81 3.89 -24.86
CA LEU A 103 -5.40 4.31 -24.91
C LEU A 103 -5.02 5.02 -26.22
N ASP A 104 -5.95 5.68 -26.90
CA ASP A 104 -5.67 6.26 -28.21
C ASP A 104 -6.43 7.58 -28.45
N ALA A 105 -5.78 8.69 -28.10
CA ALA A 105 -5.98 10.00 -28.72
C ALA A 105 -4.77 10.90 -28.40
N THR A 106 -3.76 10.79 -29.24
CA THR A 106 -2.66 11.76 -29.36
C THR A 106 -3.19 12.99 -30.14
N PRO A 107 -2.95 14.23 -29.71
CA PRO A 107 -3.00 15.39 -30.60
C PRO A 107 -1.65 15.63 -31.31
#